data_AF-A0A5D8ZZZ3-F1
#
_entry.id   AF-A0A5D8ZZZ3-F1
#
_cell.length_a   1.000
_cell.length_b   1.000
_cell.length_c   1.000
_cell.angle_alpha   90.00
_cell.angle_beta   90.00
_cell.angle_gamma   90.00
#
_symmetry.space_group_name_H-M   'P 1'
#
loop_
_entity.id
_entity.type
_entity.pdbx_description
1 polymer ?
#
loop_
_entity_poly.entity_id
_entity_poly.type
_entity_poly.pdbx_seq_one_letter_code
_entity_poly.pdbx_strand_id
1 'polypeptide(L)'
;MKSIWVDTIINKWINENIKLNLPAAPESIKAAEEIINFRFPDDFKEFYLKLDGFTDWDWTKNMFSIWPLARTLEEYHNESDKNFIVFADYLINAHHIGFVKGKKGVFKNCGEIPELIADTFSEAVFHIISDADILY
;
A
#
# COMPACT_ATOMS: atom_id res chain seq x y z
N MET A 1 -1.21 -5.40 -22.59
CA MET A 1 0.23 -5.19 -22.30
C MET A 1 0.44 -5.56 -20.85
N LYS A 2 1.42 -6.43 -20.53
CA LYS A 2 1.82 -6.64 -19.14
C LYS A 2 2.37 -5.31 -18.61
N SER A 3 1.93 -4.92 -17.43
CA SER A 3 2.48 -3.77 -16.73
C SER A 3 3.95 -4.00 -16.37
N ILE A 4 4.82 -3.24 -17.04
CA ILE A 4 6.29 -3.34 -16.90
C ILE A 4 6.74 -2.82 -15.53
N TRP A 5 6.00 -1.87 -14.94
CA TRP A 5 6.40 -1.22 -13.69
C TRP A 5 6.29 -2.18 -12.49
N VAL A 6 5.17 -2.91 -12.35
CA VAL A 6 5.01 -3.87 -11.24
C VAL A 6 6.04 -5.00 -11.32
N ASP A 7 6.32 -5.52 -12.52
CA ASP A 7 7.31 -6.60 -12.70
C ASP A 7 8.73 -6.11 -12.34
N THR A 8 9.05 -4.84 -12.63
CA THR A 8 10.33 -4.22 -12.27
C THR A 8 10.49 -4.11 -10.75
N ILE A 9 9.41 -3.71 -10.06
CA ILE A 9 9.39 -3.55 -8.61
C ILE A 9 9.50 -4.89 -7.89
N ILE A 10 8.73 -5.90 -8.33
CA ILE A 10 8.80 -7.26 -7.77
C ILE A 10 10.24 -7.79 -7.87
N ASN A 11 10.87 -7.67 -9.04
CA ASN A 11 12.25 -8.13 -9.23
C ASN A 11 13.24 -7.39 -8.31
N LYS A 12 13.06 -6.08 -8.09
CA LYS A 12 13.89 -5.31 -7.15
C LYS A 12 13.76 -5.86 -5.73
N TRP A 13 12.54 -6.06 -5.24
CA TRP A 13 12.31 -6.55 -3.87
C TRP A 13 12.77 -8.00 -3.66
N ILE A 14 12.62 -8.86 -4.67
CA ILE A 14 13.21 -10.22 -4.64
C ILE A 14 14.73 -10.14 -4.48
N ASN A 15 15.40 -9.26 -5.25
CA ASN A 15 16.85 -9.07 -5.14
C ASN A 15 17.28 -8.45 -3.81
N GLU A 16 16.39 -7.73 -3.14
CA GLU A 16 16.57 -7.18 -1.79
C GLU A 16 16.23 -8.21 -0.68
N ASN A 17 15.87 -9.45 -1.05
CA ASN A 17 15.44 -10.53 -0.16
C ASN A 17 14.18 -10.23 0.67
N ILE A 18 13.33 -9.32 0.19
CA ILE A 18 12.03 -9.06 0.81
C ILE A 18 11.10 -10.23 0.47
N LYS A 19 10.44 -10.76 1.49
CA LYS A 19 9.44 -11.81 1.35
C LYS A 19 8.14 -11.20 0.82
N LEU A 20 7.70 -11.74 -0.29
CA LEU A 20 6.53 -11.27 -1.03
C LEU A 20 5.41 -12.28 -0.93
N ASN A 21 4.17 -11.80 -0.73
CA ASN A 21 3.01 -12.67 -0.80
C ASN A 21 2.68 -13.04 -2.26
N LEU A 22 1.90 -14.11 -2.40
CA LEU A 22 1.32 -14.47 -3.68
C LEU A 22 0.36 -13.37 -4.17
N PRO A 23 0.10 -13.29 -5.49
CA PRO A 23 -0.92 -12.38 -6.02
C PRO A 23 -2.27 -12.53 -5.32
N ALA A 24 -2.96 -11.42 -5.11
CA ALA A 24 -4.32 -11.42 -4.58
C ALA A 24 -5.30 -11.99 -5.61
N ALA A 25 -6.32 -12.70 -5.13
CA ALA A 25 -7.44 -13.09 -5.97
C ALA A 25 -8.31 -11.85 -6.32
N PRO A 26 -8.83 -11.73 -7.55
CA PRO A 26 -9.73 -10.64 -7.93
C PRO A 26 -10.93 -10.49 -6.99
N GLU A 27 -11.45 -11.61 -6.51
CA GLU A 27 -12.59 -11.67 -5.58
C GLU A 27 -12.23 -11.10 -4.21
N SER A 28 -10.99 -11.28 -3.75
CA SER A 28 -10.50 -10.73 -2.49
C SER A 28 -10.41 -9.21 -2.53
N ILE A 29 -9.91 -8.64 -3.65
CA ILE A 29 -9.90 -7.18 -3.86
C ILE A 29 -11.32 -6.64 -3.85
N LYS A 30 -12.24 -7.29 -4.58
CA LYS A 30 -13.64 -6.87 -4.63
C LYS A 30 -14.31 -6.94 -3.25
N ALA A 31 -14.09 -8.00 -2.50
CA ALA A 31 -14.60 -8.14 -1.13
C ALA A 31 -14.03 -7.04 -0.21
N ALA A 32 -12.75 -6.71 -0.34
CA ALA A 32 -12.14 -5.63 0.41
C ALA A 32 -12.78 -4.27 0.09
N GLU A 33 -13.02 -3.96 -1.20
CA GLU A 33 -13.73 -2.75 -1.62
C GLU A 33 -15.14 -2.66 -1.01
N GLU A 34 -15.87 -3.78 -0.95
CA GLU A 34 -17.21 -3.86 -0.36
C GLU A 34 -17.20 -3.66 1.16
N ILE A 35 -16.27 -4.31 1.88
CA ILE A 35 -16.11 -4.18 3.34
C ILE A 35 -15.70 -2.77 3.74
N ILE A 36 -14.73 -2.20 3.02
CA ILE A 36 -14.20 -0.86 3.29
C ILE A 36 -15.16 0.23 2.78
N ASN A 37 -16.10 -0.12 1.89
CA ASN A 37 -16.94 0.82 1.15
C ASN A 37 -16.08 1.88 0.44
N PHE A 38 -15.08 1.42 -0.30
CA PHE A 38 -14.13 2.22 -1.05
C PHE A 38 -13.74 1.51 -2.34
N ARG A 39 -13.61 2.24 -3.44
CA ARG A 39 -13.11 1.68 -4.71
C ARG A 39 -11.62 1.97 -4.83
N PHE A 40 -10.81 0.93 -4.88
CA PHE A 40 -9.38 1.09 -5.06
C PHE A 40 -9.06 1.58 -6.47
N PRO A 41 -8.03 2.45 -6.61
CA PRO A 41 -7.51 2.86 -7.91
C PRO A 41 -7.10 1.67 -8.80
N ASP A 42 -7.13 1.85 -10.12
CA ASP A 42 -6.80 0.77 -11.06
C ASP A 42 -5.35 0.31 -10.94
N ASP A 43 -4.40 1.20 -10.67
CA ASP A 43 -2.99 0.88 -10.47
C ASP A 43 -2.73 0.15 -9.14
N PHE A 44 -3.50 0.43 -8.09
CA PHE A 44 -3.54 -0.39 -6.87
C PHE A 44 -3.98 -1.82 -7.19
N LYS A 45 -5.12 -1.99 -7.88
CA LYS A 45 -5.66 -3.32 -8.19
C LYS A 45 -4.69 -4.10 -9.09
N GLU A 46 -4.09 -3.43 -10.07
CA GLU A 46 -3.07 -4.01 -10.94
C GLU A 46 -1.86 -4.54 -10.16
N PHE A 47 -1.38 -3.77 -9.18
CA PHE A 47 -0.29 -4.18 -8.31
C PHE A 47 -0.69 -5.40 -7.46
N TYR A 48 -1.83 -5.34 -6.77
CA TYR A 48 -2.27 -6.41 -5.88
C TYR A 48 -2.61 -7.72 -6.61
N LEU A 49 -3.08 -7.65 -7.86
CA LEU A 49 -3.27 -8.81 -8.75
C LEU A 49 -1.95 -9.47 -9.20
N LYS A 50 -0.80 -8.88 -8.89
CA LYS A 50 0.53 -9.46 -9.13
C LYS A 50 1.31 -9.72 -7.84
N LEU A 51 1.00 -8.99 -6.76
CA LEU A 51 1.69 -9.06 -5.49
C LEU A 51 0.80 -8.52 -4.36
N ASP A 52 0.38 -9.38 -3.43
CA ASP A 52 -0.41 -8.99 -2.26
C ASP A 52 0.47 -8.47 -1.10
N GLY A 53 1.29 -7.45 -1.39
CA GLY A 53 2.21 -6.87 -0.41
C GLY A 53 3.29 -7.81 0.11
N PHE A 54 3.90 -7.43 1.23
CA PHE A 54 4.99 -8.15 1.87
C PHE A 54 4.45 -9.20 2.85
N THR A 55 5.19 -10.28 3.04
CA THR A 55 4.83 -11.32 4.00
C THR A 55 5.10 -10.85 5.42
N ASP A 56 4.15 -11.10 6.33
CA ASP A 56 4.21 -10.73 7.75
C ASP A 56 4.48 -9.21 7.96
N TRP A 57 5.62 -8.90 8.57
CA TRP A 57 6.10 -7.56 8.90
C TRP A 57 7.40 -7.25 8.16
N ASP A 58 7.68 -7.95 7.06
CA ASP A 58 8.87 -7.67 6.27
C ASP A 58 8.83 -6.25 5.74
N TRP A 59 10.00 -5.68 5.47
CA TRP A 59 10.13 -4.27 5.11
C TRP A 59 11.31 -4.04 4.19
N THR A 60 11.29 -2.88 3.53
CA THR A 60 12.45 -2.40 2.77
C THR A 60 13.59 -2.05 3.72
N LYS A 61 14.81 -1.91 3.19
CA LYS A 61 15.96 -1.37 3.95
C LYS A 61 15.69 -0.03 4.66
N ASN A 62 14.71 0.73 4.15
CA ASN A 62 14.28 2.02 4.67
C ASN A 62 13.00 1.89 5.52
N MET A 63 12.73 0.69 6.05
CA MET A 63 11.72 0.41 7.06
C MET A 63 10.28 0.64 6.62
N PHE A 64 10.00 0.63 5.30
CA PHE A 64 8.65 0.63 4.78
C PHE A 64 8.13 -0.78 4.61
N SER A 65 6.93 -1.07 5.09
CA SER A 65 6.21 -2.32 4.85
C SER A 65 4.97 -2.04 4.00
N ILE A 66 4.81 -2.76 2.88
CA ILE A 66 3.57 -2.74 2.09
C ILE A 66 2.71 -3.91 2.54
N TRP A 67 1.47 -3.65 2.92
CA TRP A 67 0.62 -4.62 3.57
C TRP A 67 -0.09 -5.54 2.57
N PRO A 68 -0.30 -6.81 2.92
CA PRO A 68 -1.32 -7.62 2.26
C PRO A 68 -2.71 -7.03 2.52
N LEU A 69 -3.64 -7.26 1.60
CA LEU A 69 -5.04 -6.85 1.75
C LEU A 69 -5.65 -7.33 3.06
N ALA A 70 -5.28 -8.53 3.51
CA ALA A 70 -5.73 -9.09 4.78
C ALA A 70 -5.39 -8.18 5.96
N ARG A 71 -4.17 -7.62 5.99
CA ARG A 71 -3.74 -6.70 7.05
C ARG A 71 -4.40 -5.33 6.92
N THR A 72 -4.51 -4.79 5.70
CA THR A 72 -5.32 -3.59 5.45
C THR A 72 -6.73 -3.73 6.00
N LEU A 73 -7.37 -4.88 5.84
CA LEU A 73 -8.71 -5.14 6.37
C LEU A 73 -8.73 -5.29 7.88
N GLU A 74 -7.79 -6.05 8.46
CA GLU A 74 -7.66 -6.22 9.90
C GLU A 74 -7.50 -4.88 10.62
N GLU A 75 -6.54 -4.06 10.16
CA GLU A 75 -6.28 -2.75 10.74
C GLU A 75 -7.45 -1.80 10.50
N TYR A 76 -8.03 -1.82 9.29
CA TYR A 76 -9.25 -1.06 9.02
C TYR A 76 -10.40 -1.45 9.95
N HIS A 77 -10.50 -2.69 10.42
CA HIS A 77 -11.51 -3.10 11.40
C HIS A 77 -11.21 -2.60 12.81
N ASN A 78 -9.94 -2.59 13.22
CA ASN A 78 -9.50 -2.16 14.53
C ASN A 78 -9.49 -0.63 14.71
N GLU A 79 -9.32 0.12 13.62
CA GLU A 79 -9.25 1.58 13.66
C GLU A 79 -10.59 2.25 13.99
N SER A 80 -10.55 3.32 14.77
CA SER A 80 -11.76 4.09 15.07
C SER A 80 -12.16 5.00 13.90
N ASP A 81 -11.17 5.57 13.21
CA ASP A 81 -11.38 6.38 12.01
C ASP A 81 -11.42 5.50 10.76
N LYS A 82 -12.62 5.34 10.18
CA LYS A 82 -12.83 4.58 8.95
C LYS A 82 -12.61 5.41 7.67
N ASN A 83 -12.09 6.63 7.78
CA ASN A 83 -11.83 7.50 6.62
C ASN A 83 -10.44 7.30 6.02
N PHE A 84 -9.47 6.83 6.80
CA PHE A 84 -8.12 6.55 6.33
C PHE A 84 -7.93 5.04 6.11
N ILE A 85 -7.51 4.65 4.91
CA ILE A 85 -7.34 3.26 4.51
C ILE A 85 -5.86 3.02 4.29
N VAL A 86 -5.21 2.38 5.26
CA VAL A 86 -3.76 2.13 5.25
C VAL A 86 -3.42 0.95 4.35
N PHE A 87 -2.40 1.11 3.50
CA PHE A 87 -1.82 0.01 2.73
C PHE A 87 -0.33 -0.17 2.97
N ALA A 88 0.33 0.76 3.65
CA ALA A 88 1.72 0.65 4.00
C ALA A 88 2.03 1.41 5.30
N ASP A 89 3.08 1.01 5.99
CA ASP A 89 3.59 1.71 7.17
C ASP A 89 5.10 1.92 7.12
N TYR A 90 5.54 2.93 7.86
CA TYR A 90 6.94 3.16 8.18
C TYR A 90 7.19 2.80 9.64
N LEU A 91 8.27 2.06 9.90
CA LEU A 91 8.79 1.78 11.25
C LEU A 91 7.71 1.26 12.23
N ILE A 92 7.01 0.18 11.84
CA ILE A 92 6.02 -0.50 12.70
C ILE A 92 4.92 0.48 13.15
N ASN A 93 4.19 1.03 12.18
CA ASN A 93 3.10 1.98 12.40
C ASN A 93 3.51 3.34 12.97
N ALA A 94 4.78 3.77 12.82
CA ALA A 94 5.15 5.13 13.17
C ALA A 94 4.45 6.14 12.26
N HIS A 95 4.49 5.91 10.94
CA HIS A 95 3.68 6.63 9.95
C HIS A 95 2.85 5.65 9.14
N HIS A 96 1.64 6.04 8.76
CA HIS A 96 0.79 5.27 7.84
C HIS A 96 0.75 5.93 6.46
N ILE A 97 0.72 5.11 5.42
CA ILE A 97 0.50 5.53 4.05
C ILE A 97 -0.78 4.89 3.54
N GLY A 98 -1.66 5.68 2.95
CA GLY A 98 -2.99 5.22 2.63
C GLY A 98 -3.83 6.16 1.79
N PHE A 99 -5.10 5.80 1.65
CA PHE A 99 -6.11 6.59 0.96
C PHE A 99 -7.01 7.29 1.97
N VAL A 100 -7.42 8.52 1.66
CA VAL A 100 -8.47 9.22 2.39
C VAL A 100 -9.77 9.13 1.59
N LYS A 101 -10.84 8.59 2.18
CA LYS A 101 -12.15 8.49 1.50
C LYS A 101 -12.62 9.86 1.01
N GLY A 102 -13.08 9.90 -0.25
CA GLY A 102 -13.55 11.12 -0.89
C GLY A 102 -12.45 12.08 -1.38
N LYS A 103 -11.17 11.78 -1.16
CA LYS A 103 -10.04 12.53 -1.72
C LYS A 103 -9.32 11.69 -2.78
N LYS A 104 -8.70 12.36 -3.75
CA LYS A 104 -7.82 11.73 -4.75
C LYS A 104 -6.38 11.74 -4.24
N GLY A 105 -5.63 10.73 -4.64
CA GLY A 105 -4.21 10.57 -4.30
C GLY A 105 -3.95 9.69 -3.08
N VAL A 106 -2.67 9.57 -2.74
CA VAL A 106 -2.16 8.82 -1.60
C VAL A 106 -1.61 9.80 -0.58
N PHE A 107 -1.86 9.49 0.69
CA PHE A 107 -1.56 10.36 1.80
C PHE A 107 -0.65 9.67 2.82
N LYS A 108 0.24 10.46 3.44
CA LYS A 108 0.98 10.11 4.66
C LYS A 108 0.19 10.61 5.87
N ASN A 109 0.02 9.76 6.87
CA ASN A 109 -0.59 10.09 8.15
C ASN A 109 0.43 9.88 9.27
N CYS A 110 1.00 11.00 9.76
CA CYS A 110 1.98 11.06 10.85
C CYS A 110 1.62 12.12 11.91
N GLY A 111 0.38 12.63 11.89
CA GLY A 111 -0.05 13.76 12.71
C GLY A 111 -1.58 13.95 12.66
N GLU A 112 -2.05 15.19 12.88
CA GLU A 112 -3.50 15.47 12.93
C GLU A 112 -4.17 15.48 11.54
N ILE A 113 -3.43 15.81 10.48
CA ILE A 113 -3.96 15.97 9.13
C ILE A 113 -3.13 15.14 8.15
N PRO A 114 -3.75 14.22 7.38
CA PRO A 114 -3.04 13.50 6.34
C PRO A 114 -2.53 14.40 5.21
N GLU A 115 -1.28 14.21 4.83
CA GLU A 115 -0.55 14.99 3.82
C GLU A 115 -0.52 14.24 2.48
N LEU A 116 -0.84 14.91 1.37
CA LEU A 116 -0.78 14.30 0.03
C LEU A 116 0.68 14.08 -0.36
N ILE A 117 1.06 12.84 -0.67
CA ILE A 117 2.43 12.47 -1.07
C ILE A 117 2.54 12.01 -2.52
N ALA A 118 1.43 11.64 -3.16
CA ALA A 118 1.39 11.21 -4.55
C ALA A 118 -0.02 11.33 -5.12
N ASP A 119 -0.13 11.58 -6.43
CA ASP A 119 -1.41 11.63 -7.14
C ASP A 119 -1.95 10.22 -7.44
N THR A 120 -1.07 9.23 -7.47
CA THR A 120 -1.38 7.83 -7.81
C THR A 120 -0.74 6.84 -6.85
N PHE A 121 -1.27 5.61 -6.81
CA PHE A 121 -0.68 4.55 -5.99
C PHE A 121 0.70 4.14 -6.51
N SER A 122 0.83 3.99 -7.83
CA SER A 122 2.09 3.63 -8.47
C SER A 122 3.21 4.65 -8.18
N GLU A 123 2.89 5.94 -8.17
CA GLU A 123 3.82 7.00 -7.75
C GLU A 123 4.21 6.89 -6.27
N ALA A 124 3.26 6.62 -5.37
CA ALA A 124 3.57 6.39 -3.95
C ALA A 124 4.51 5.19 -3.77
N VAL A 125 4.28 4.07 -4.48
CA VAL A 125 5.20 2.94 -4.47
C VAL A 125 6.56 3.34 -5.04
N PHE A 126 6.60 4.16 -6.09
CA PHE A 126 7.85 4.70 -6.64
C PHE A 126 8.62 5.53 -5.59
N HIS A 127 7.94 6.36 -4.80
CA HIS A 127 8.57 7.08 -3.69
C HIS A 127 9.15 6.12 -2.66
N ILE A 128 8.43 5.05 -2.29
CA ILE A 128 8.91 4.05 -1.31
C ILE A 128 10.19 3.35 -1.82
N ILE A 129 10.21 2.91 -3.08
CA ILE A 129 11.37 2.19 -3.63
C ILE A 129 12.57 3.10 -3.90
N SER A 130 12.33 4.40 -4.09
CA SER A 130 13.36 5.41 -4.36
C SER A 130 13.84 6.15 -3.10
N ASP A 131 13.23 5.88 -1.95
CA ASP A 131 13.54 6.56 -0.69
C ASP A 131 13.35 8.07 -0.76
N ALA A 132 12.21 8.51 -1.31
CA ALA A 132 11.98 9.92 -1.55
C ALA A 132 11.76 10.69 -0.24
N ASP A 133 12.36 11.88 -0.14
CA ASP A 133 12.28 12.76 1.04
C ASP A 133 10.85 13.08 1.49
N ILE A 134 9.88 13.10 0.55
CA ILE A 134 8.47 13.40 0.83
C ILE A 134 7.81 12.40 1.82
N LEU A 135 8.42 11.22 2.00
CA LEU A 135 7.92 10.19 2.90
C LEU A 135 8.24 10.43 4.38
N TYR A 136 9.18 11.32 4.68
CA TYR A 136 9.63 11.66 6.03
C TYR A 136 9.01 12.98 6.47
#